data_AF-A0A948Q1L7-F1
#
_entry.id   AF-A0A948Q1L7-F1
#
_cell.length_a   1.000
_cell.length_b   1.000
_cell.length_c   1.000
_cell.angle_alpha   90.00
_cell.angle_beta   90.00
_cell.angle_gamma   90.00
#
_symmetry.space_group_name_H-M   'P 1'
#
loop_
_entity.id
_entity.type
_entity.pdbx_description
1 polymer ?
#
loop_
_entity_poly.entity_id
_entity_poly.type
_entity_poly.pdbx_seq_one_letter_code
_entity_poly.pdbx_strand_id
1 'polypeptide(L)' 'REGTYTLLDVRQPQEYEKARIPGATLIPLPDLLNRIGELDPQKPTIAY' A
#
# COMPACT_ATOMS: atom_id res chain seq x y z
N ARG A 1 -2.35 2.97 16.43
CA ARG A 1 -1.86 4.37 16.31
C ARG A 1 -1.45 4.55 14.86
N GLU A 2 -1.76 5.68 14.23
CA GLU A 2 -1.18 5.98 12.92
C GLU A 2 0.36 5.93 13.00
N GLY A 3 1.00 5.36 11.98
CA GLY A 3 2.46 5.17 11.92
C GLY A 3 3.02 3.85 12.48
N THR A 4 2.19 2.99 13.11
CA THR A 4 2.64 1.66 13.59
C THR A 4 2.49 0.53 12.57
N TYR A 5 1.87 0.80 11.42
CA TYR A 5 1.66 -0.16 10.33
C TYR A 5 1.69 0.58 8.99
N THR A 6 1.90 -0.19 7.92
CA THR A 6 1.72 0.28 6.55
C THR A 6 0.37 -0.22 6.04
N LEU A 7 -0.48 0.71 5.61
CA LEU A 7 -1.69 0.38 4.88
C LEU A 7 -1.36 0.36 3.39
N LEU A 8 -1.40 -0.81 2.77
CA LEU A 8 -1.00 -1.02 1.39
C LEU A 8 -2.23 -1.26 0.52
N ASP A 9 -2.43 -0.38 -0.47
CA ASP A 9 -3.45 -0.53 -1.50
C ASP A 9 -2.80 -1.17 -2.73
N VAL A 10 -3.26 -2.36 -3.12
CA VAL A 10 -2.71 -3.11 -4.27
C VAL A 10 -3.58 -3.04 -5.53
N ARG A 11 -4.61 -2.18 -5.51
CA ARG A 11 -5.55 -2.01 -6.62
C ARG A 11 -4.94 -1.23 -7.78
N GLN A 12 -5.72 -1.03 -8.85
CA GLN A 12 -5.30 -0.22 -9.99
C GLN A 12 -5.27 1.28 -9.64
N PRO A 13 -4.37 2.08 -10.24
CA PRO A 13 -4.28 3.52 -9.97
C PRO A 13 -5.62 4.26 -10.12
N GLN A 14 -6.44 3.89 -11.11
CA GLN A 14 -7.72 4.53 -11.35
C GLN A 14 -8.72 4.29 -10.20
N GLU A 15 -8.66 3.13 -9.55
CA GLU A 15 -9.51 2.80 -8.40
C GLU A 15 -9.06 3.56 -7.15
N TYR A 16 -7.74 3.71 -6.98
CA TYR A 16 -7.12 4.48 -5.90
C TYR A 16 -7.44 5.97 -5.98
N GLU A 17 -7.33 6.56 -7.18
CA GLU A 17 -7.68 7.97 -7.42
C GLU A 17 -9.19 8.22 -7.23
N LYS A 18 -10.03 7.24 -7.60
CA LYS A 18 -11.48 7.35 -7.41
C LYS A 18 -11.87 7.33 -5.94
N ALA A 19 -11.25 6.45 -5.14
CA ALA A 19 -11.43 6.39 -3.70
C ALA A 19 -10.35 5.51 -3.05
N ARG A 20 -9.89 5.90 -1.86
CA ARG A 20 -8.93 5.12 -1.07
C ARG A 20 -9.08 5.42 0.42
N ILE A 21 -8.50 4.56 1.25
CA ILE A 21 -8.35 4.86 2.67
C ILE A 21 -7.23 5.92 2.81
N PRO A 22 -7.48 7.05 3.49
CA PRO A 22 -6.45 8.05 3.73
C PRO A 22 -5.20 7.44 4.38
N GLY A 23 -4.02 7.85 3.91
CA GLY A 23 -2.75 7.32 4.40
C GLY A 23 -2.32 5.98 3.81
N ALA A 24 -3.12 5.35 2.94
CA ALA A 24 -2.69 4.17 2.21
C ALA A 24 -1.57 4.50 1.20
N THR A 25 -0.57 3.61 1.12
CA THR A 25 0.47 3.60 0.10
C THR A 25 -0.01 2.77 -1.09
N LEU A 26 0.11 3.29 -2.32
CA LEU A 26 -0.23 2.56 -3.54
C LEU A 26 0.97 1.80 -4.10
N ILE A 27 0.84 0.47 -4.18
CA ILE A 27 1.72 -0.38 -5.00
C ILE A 27 0.82 -1.37 -5.76
N PRO A 28 0.52 -1.12 -7.05
CA PRO A 28 -0.34 -2.00 -7.82
C PRO A 28 0.16 -3.44 -7.80
N LEU A 29 -0.75 -4.42 -7.70
CA LEU A 29 -0.39 -5.83 -7.61
C LEU A 29 0.59 -6.32 -8.69
N PRO A 30 0.48 -5.89 -9.98
CA PRO A 30 1.45 -6.26 -11.01
C PRO A 30 2.88 -5.77 -10.73
N ASP A 31 3.02 -4.66 -9.99
CA ASP A 31 4.31 -4.04 -9.67
C ASP A 31 4.85 -4.47 -8.30
N LEU A 32 4.03 -5.16 -7.49
CA LEU A 32 4.31 -5.43 -6.09
C LEU A 32 5.64 -6.15 -5.88
N LEU A 33 5.93 -7.19 -6.66
CA LEU A 33 7.19 -7.95 -6.51
C LEU A 33 8.43 -7.09 -6.75
N ASN A 34 8.34 -6.12 -7.68
CA ASN A 34 9.46 -5.25 -8.02
C ASN A 34 9.61 -4.10 -7.02
N ARG A 35 8.52 -3.72 -6.35
CA ARG A 35 8.43 -2.55 -5.48
C ARG A 35 8.30 -2.89 -3.98
N ILE A 36 8.30 -4.18 -3.62
CA ILE A 36 8.14 -4.61 -2.22
C ILE A 36 9.24 -4.06 -1.30
N GLY A 37 10.41 -3.74 -1.85
CA GLY A 37 11.50 -3.08 -1.11
C GLY A 37 11.21 -1.64 -0.67
N GLU A 38 10.13 -1.03 -1.16
CA GLU A 38 9.64 0.27 -0.67
C GLU A 38 8.94 0.17 0.69
N LEU A 39 8.52 -1.04 1.09
CA LEU A 39 7.88 -1.28 2.38
C LEU A 39 8.92 -1.42 3.48
N ASP A 40 8.67 -0.78 4.62
CA ASP A 40 9.46 -0.97 5.83
C ASP A 40 9.20 -2.38 6.42
N PRO A 41 10.18 -3.29 6.41
CA PRO A 41 9.99 -4.66 6.90
C PRO A 41 9.82 -4.74 8.42
N GLN A 42 10.12 -3.67 9.17
CA GLN A 42 9.93 -3.61 10.62
C GLN A 42 8.50 -3.24 11.02
N LYS A 43 7.67 -2.81 10.06
CA LYS A 43 6.27 -2.45 10.29
C LYS A 43 5.33 -3.52 9.73
N PRO A 44 4.31 -3.95 10.49
CA PRO A 44 3.23 -4.75 9.95
C PRO A 44 2.61 -4.09 8.73
N THR A 45 2.40 -4.87 7.67
CA THR A 45 1.70 -4.41 6.46
C THR A 45 0.30 -5.01 6.41
N ILE A 46 -0.69 -4.18 6.17
CA ILE A 46 -2.09 -4.57 5.96
C ILE A 46 -2.42 -4.26 4.50
N ALA A 47 -2.61 -5.30 3.68
CA ALA A 47 -2.95 -5.16 2.27
C ALA A 47 -4.46 -5.25 2.06
N TYR A 48 -5.00 -4.46 1.12
CA TYR A 48 -6.39 -4.51 0.68
C TYR A 48 -6.55 -4.17 -0.81
#